data_AF-A0A3A5W9Q4-F1
#
_entry.id   AF-A0A3A5W9Q4-F1
#
_cell.length_a   1.000
_cell.length_b   1.000
_cell.length_c   1.000
_cell.angle_alpha   90.00
_cell.angle_beta   90.00
_cell.angle_gamma   90.00
#
_symmetry.space_group_name_H-M   'P 1'
#
loop_
_entity.id
_entity.type
_entity.pdbx_description
1 polymer ?
#
loop_
_entity_poly.entity_id
_entity_poly.type
_entity_poly.pdbx_seq_one_letter_code
_entity_poly.pdbx_strand_id
1 'polypeptide(L)'
;MPTLVMMHGMTGTSEMMRPFAEKILPSGWDLLVPQAEFEHPNRGYTWWRYEGGDQPGRRILSATELSDVDNSLLKLSNLLPDGQLVLGGFSQGGAMAQELLQFNLDVLGIIAIGTRVVRPMEIRQRLQEIPKSKLLWMHGEKDHRVSLDAGIEIAEIFEESGWDVIRIQHSKGHMIPIEFHFSIKEWLENL
;
A
#
# COMPACT_ATOMS: atom_id res chain seq x y z
N MET A 1 -0.38 -19.24 -9.85
CA MET A 1 0.85 -18.57 -9.41
C MET A 1 0.43 -17.23 -8.84
N PRO A 2 1.08 -16.71 -7.78
CA PRO A 2 0.64 -15.46 -7.19
C PRO A 2 0.93 -14.26 -8.11
N THR A 3 0.08 -13.24 -8.04
CA THR A 3 0.31 -11.94 -8.67
C THR A 3 0.77 -10.93 -7.62
N LEU A 4 1.92 -10.29 -7.86
CA LEU A 4 2.33 -9.11 -7.11
C LEU A 4 1.68 -7.86 -7.71
N VAL A 5 0.92 -7.12 -6.92
CA VAL A 5 0.28 -5.87 -7.31
C VAL A 5 0.95 -4.70 -6.59
N MET A 6 1.59 -3.79 -7.32
CA MET A 6 2.34 -2.66 -6.72
C MET A 6 1.81 -1.30 -7.17
N MET A 7 1.24 -0.54 -6.23
CA MET A 7 0.63 0.77 -6.46
C MET A 7 1.59 1.91 -6.12
N HIS A 8 1.68 2.89 -7.02
CA HIS A 8 2.53 4.08 -6.84
C HIS A 8 1.97 5.08 -5.81
N GLY A 9 2.79 6.00 -5.33
CA GLY A 9 2.36 7.10 -4.46
C GLY A 9 1.81 8.30 -5.23
N MET A 10 1.31 9.30 -4.48
CA MET A 10 0.90 10.59 -5.04
C MET A 10 2.04 11.23 -5.86
N THR A 11 1.71 11.83 -7.01
CA THR A 11 2.64 12.37 -8.02
C THR A 11 3.45 11.32 -8.80
N GLY A 12 3.15 10.04 -8.61
CA GLY A 12 3.81 8.92 -9.29
C GLY A 12 3.07 8.46 -10.55
N THR A 13 3.65 7.47 -11.22
CA THR A 13 3.05 6.71 -12.32
C THR A 13 3.35 5.23 -12.15
N SER A 14 2.63 4.36 -12.87
CA SER A 14 2.93 2.94 -12.96
C SER A 14 4.34 2.69 -13.49
N GLU A 15 4.78 3.48 -14.48
CA GLU A 15 6.14 3.42 -15.04
C GLU A 15 7.22 3.75 -13.99
N MET A 16 6.96 4.69 -13.08
CA MET A 16 7.90 5.02 -12.00
C MET A 16 7.98 3.92 -10.94
N MET A 17 6.88 3.19 -10.70
CA MET A 17 6.81 2.11 -9.72
C MET A 17 7.37 0.78 -10.26
N ARG A 18 7.23 0.55 -11.57
CA ARG A 18 7.59 -0.70 -12.24
C ARG A 18 9.04 -1.16 -11.97
N PRO A 19 10.10 -0.33 -12.05
CA PRO A 19 11.47 -0.78 -11.79
C PRO A 19 11.67 -1.31 -10.37
N PHE A 20 10.99 -0.74 -9.37
CA PHE A 20 11.01 -1.27 -8.01
C PHE A 20 10.28 -2.60 -7.93
N ALA A 21 9.07 -2.67 -8.49
CA ALA A 21 8.23 -3.86 -8.46
C ALA A 21 8.89 -5.05 -9.17
N GLU A 22 9.50 -4.85 -10.34
CA GLU A 22 10.25 -5.88 -11.08
C GLU A 22 11.49 -6.36 -10.31
N LYS A 23 12.14 -5.46 -9.57
CA LYS A 23 13.34 -5.81 -8.79
C LYS A 23 13.01 -6.71 -7.59
N ILE A 24 11.82 -6.59 -7.01
CA ILE A 24 11.38 -7.42 -5.87
C ILE A 24 10.55 -8.64 -6.29
N LEU A 25 10.16 -8.74 -7.57
CA LEU A 25 9.31 -9.82 -8.07
C LEU A 25 10.01 -11.19 -7.95
N PRO A 26 9.41 -12.18 -7.27
CA PRO A 26 9.91 -13.56 -7.28
C PRO A 26 9.84 -14.19 -8.67
N SER A 27 10.72 -15.16 -8.93
CA SER A 27 10.69 -15.87 -10.21
C SER A 27 9.38 -16.64 -10.40
N GLY A 28 8.76 -16.51 -11.57
CA GLY A 28 7.51 -17.21 -11.92
C GLY A 28 6.23 -16.56 -11.38
N TRP A 29 6.33 -15.41 -10.70
CA TRP A 29 5.17 -14.63 -10.30
C TRP A 29 4.72 -13.68 -11.42
N ASP A 30 3.42 -13.38 -11.44
CA ASP A 30 2.87 -12.35 -12.31
C ASP A 30 3.02 -10.97 -11.64
N LEU A 31 3.11 -9.91 -12.46
CA LEU A 31 3.27 -8.54 -11.97
C LEU A 31 2.19 -7.62 -12.56
N LEU A 32 1.43 -6.96 -11.68
CA LEU A 32 0.51 -5.89 -12.02
C LEU A 32 0.96 -4.58 -11.36
N VAL A 33 1.13 -3.52 -12.16
CA VAL A 33 1.49 -2.18 -11.68
C VAL A 33 0.42 -1.21 -12.15
N PRO A 34 -0.70 -1.06 -11.41
CA PRO A 34 -1.83 -0.26 -11.87
C PRO A 34 -1.51 1.24 -11.84
N GLN A 35 -2.21 1.99 -12.69
CA GLN A 35 -2.10 3.44 -12.83
C GLN A 35 -3.30 4.11 -12.15
N ALA A 36 -3.03 5.05 -11.23
CA ALA A 36 -4.08 5.91 -10.69
C ALA A 36 -4.61 6.86 -11.77
N GLU A 37 -5.86 7.30 -11.67
CA GLU A 37 -6.52 8.05 -12.74
C GLU A 37 -6.59 9.56 -12.53
N PHE A 38 -6.58 10.02 -11.28
CA PHE A 38 -6.65 11.46 -11.02
C PHE A 38 -5.31 12.09 -11.34
N GLU A 39 -5.26 12.93 -12.37
CA GLU A 39 -4.08 13.73 -12.66
C GLU A 39 -3.76 14.65 -11.48
N HIS A 40 -2.50 14.65 -11.08
CA HIS A 40 -2.04 15.54 -10.03
C HIS A 40 -1.55 16.87 -10.65
N PRO A 41 -1.92 18.04 -10.11
CA PRO A 41 -1.62 19.34 -10.73
C PRO A 41 -0.14 19.60 -11.07
N ASN A 42 0.77 19.02 -10.27
CA ASN A 42 2.21 19.14 -10.50
C ASN A 42 2.75 18.14 -11.54
N ARG A 43 2.50 16.84 -11.37
CA ARG A 43 2.98 15.75 -12.25
C ARG A 43 2.33 14.42 -11.86
N GLY A 44 2.25 13.49 -12.81
CA GLY A 44 1.80 12.13 -12.55
C GLY A 44 0.36 12.08 -12.03
N TYR A 45 0.06 11.08 -11.22
CA TYR A 45 -1.31 10.77 -10.80
C TYR A 45 -1.41 10.53 -9.28
N THR A 46 -2.65 10.48 -8.81
CA THR A 46 -3.00 10.30 -7.40
C THR A 46 -4.22 9.39 -7.26
N TRP A 47 -4.30 8.61 -6.17
CA TRP A 47 -5.43 7.69 -5.91
C TRP A 47 -6.62 8.41 -5.29
N TRP A 48 -6.34 9.47 -4.53
CA TRP A 48 -7.34 10.46 -4.15
C TRP A 48 -6.71 11.85 -4.15
N ARG A 49 -7.53 12.87 -4.36
CA ARG A 49 -7.09 14.27 -4.34
C ARG A 49 -7.39 14.87 -2.97
N TYR A 50 -6.49 15.71 -2.46
CA TYR A 50 -6.73 16.43 -1.21
C TYR A 50 -7.49 17.75 -1.46
N GLU A 51 -8.49 18.04 -0.64
CA GLU A 51 -9.15 19.34 -0.59
C GLU A 51 -8.26 20.36 0.14
N GLY A 52 -8.03 21.51 -0.50
CA GLY A 52 -7.15 22.56 0.03
C GLY A 52 -5.66 22.30 -0.19
N GLY A 53 -5.31 21.50 -1.20
CA GLY A 53 -3.93 21.20 -1.59
C GLY A 53 -3.35 19.95 -0.89
N ASP A 54 -2.18 19.52 -1.33
CA ASP A 54 -1.52 18.29 -0.86
C ASP A 54 -1.33 18.27 0.66
N GLN A 55 -2.02 17.33 1.33
CA GLN A 55 -1.90 17.13 2.77
C GLN A 55 -1.68 15.64 3.12
N PRO A 56 -0.55 15.04 2.73
CA PRO A 56 -0.28 13.61 2.96
C PRO A 56 -0.36 13.17 4.43
N GLY A 57 -0.07 14.10 5.37
CA GLY A 57 -0.16 13.86 6.81
C GLY A 57 -1.57 14.01 7.40
N ARG A 58 -2.57 14.44 6.62
CA ARG A 58 -3.96 14.53 7.08
C ARG A 58 -4.50 13.12 7.32
N ARG A 59 -4.83 12.81 8.58
CA ARG A 59 -5.33 11.48 8.98
C ARG A 59 -6.79 11.26 8.60
N ILE A 60 -7.64 12.28 8.80
CA ILE A 60 -9.07 12.20 8.52
C ILE A 60 -9.36 12.83 7.17
N LEU A 61 -9.82 12.02 6.23
CA LEU A 61 -10.25 12.47 4.91
C LEU A 61 -11.69 13.01 4.94
N SER A 62 -11.98 13.98 4.09
CA SER A 62 -13.35 14.47 3.89
C SER A 62 -14.20 13.45 3.11
N ALA A 63 -15.53 13.66 3.06
CA ALA A 63 -16.41 12.81 2.26
C ALA A 63 -16.05 12.82 0.77
N THR A 64 -15.60 13.95 0.23
CA THR A 64 -15.14 14.07 -1.17
C THR A 64 -13.87 13.26 -1.40
N GLU A 65 -12.91 13.36 -0.49
CA GLU A 65 -11.63 12.65 -0.56
C GLU A 65 -11.83 11.13 -0.42
N LEU A 66 -12.74 10.71 0.46
CA LEU A 66 -13.13 9.30 0.61
C LEU A 66 -13.86 8.76 -0.63
N SER A 67 -14.68 9.59 -1.28
CA SER A 67 -15.32 9.23 -2.56
C SER A 67 -14.26 8.98 -3.66
N ASP A 68 -13.19 9.78 -3.73
CA ASP A 68 -12.08 9.52 -4.64
C ASP A 68 -11.37 8.18 -4.30
N VAL A 69 -11.18 7.86 -3.01
CA VAL A 69 -10.64 6.56 -2.57
C VAL A 69 -11.53 5.42 -3.06
N ASP A 70 -12.85 5.51 -2.85
CA ASP A 70 -13.80 4.46 -3.24
C ASP A 70 -13.87 4.25 -4.75
N ASN A 71 -13.81 5.34 -5.52
CA ASN A 71 -13.76 5.27 -6.98
C ASN A 71 -12.49 4.57 -7.47
N SER A 72 -11.34 4.86 -6.84
CA SER A 72 -10.07 4.19 -7.14
C SER A 72 -10.11 2.71 -6.75
N LEU A 73 -10.71 2.37 -5.61
CA LEU A 73 -10.87 0.98 -5.15
C LEU A 73 -11.72 0.15 -6.10
N LEU A 74 -12.87 0.67 -6.54
CA LEU A 74 -13.75 -0.02 -7.47
C LEU A 74 -13.05 -0.32 -8.81
N LYS A 75 -12.18 0.59 -9.25
CA LYS A 75 -11.42 0.39 -10.48
C LYS A 75 -10.31 -0.63 -10.31
N LEU A 76 -9.58 -0.54 -9.19
CA LEU A 76 -8.58 -1.55 -8.84
C LEU A 76 -9.22 -2.93 -8.75
N SER A 77 -10.36 -3.09 -8.06
CA SER A 77 -11.03 -4.39 -7.92
C SER A 77 -11.42 -5.02 -9.26
N ASN A 78 -11.72 -4.21 -10.29
CA ASN A 78 -12.03 -4.70 -11.64
C ASN A 78 -10.78 -5.03 -12.48
N LEU A 79 -9.60 -4.58 -12.06
CA LEU A 79 -8.33 -4.83 -12.74
C LEU A 79 -7.54 -6.00 -12.13
N LEU A 80 -7.82 -6.35 -10.87
CA LEU A 80 -7.15 -7.43 -10.18
C LEU A 80 -7.45 -8.78 -10.87
N PRO A 81 -6.44 -9.62 -11.12
CA PRO A 81 -6.67 -10.96 -11.63
C PRO A 81 -7.27 -11.86 -10.54
N ASP A 82 -7.94 -12.93 -10.98
CA ASP A 82 -8.35 -14.00 -10.07
C ASP A 82 -7.13 -14.76 -9.51
N GLY A 83 -7.28 -15.33 -8.32
CA GLY A 83 -6.26 -16.15 -7.66
C GLY A 83 -5.53 -15.43 -6.53
N GLN A 84 -4.37 -15.97 -6.17
CA GLN A 84 -3.57 -15.51 -5.04
C GLN A 84 -2.88 -14.17 -5.35
N LEU A 85 -3.05 -13.20 -4.46
CA LEU A 85 -2.52 -11.84 -4.61
C LEU A 85 -1.59 -11.46 -3.47
N VAL A 86 -0.56 -10.68 -3.79
CA VAL A 86 0.14 -9.83 -2.81
C VAL A 86 -0.11 -8.39 -3.21
N LEU A 87 -0.72 -7.62 -2.30
CA LEU A 87 -1.09 -6.23 -2.57
C LEU A 87 -0.11 -5.30 -1.87
N GLY A 88 0.47 -4.37 -2.61
CA GLY A 88 1.51 -3.51 -2.07
C GLY A 88 1.54 -2.12 -2.67
N GLY A 89 2.22 -1.20 -1.98
CA GLY A 89 2.44 0.12 -2.53
C GLY A 89 3.20 1.07 -1.61
N PHE A 90 3.47 2.25 -2.17
CA PHE A 90 4.16 3.34 -1.49
C PHE A 90 3.23 4.52 -1.25
N SER A 91 3.30 5.16 -0.08
CA SER A 91 2.52 6.35 0.24
C SER A 91 1.02 6.08 0.01
N GLN A 92 0.32 6.89 -0.79
CA GLN A 92 -1.09 6.61 -1.12
C GLN A 92 -1.33 5.18 -1.65
N GLY A 93 -0.45 4.63 -2.50
CA GLY A 93 -0.61 3.28 -3.02
C GLY A 93 -0.55 2.20 -1.93
N GLY A 94 0.26 2.41 -0.89
CA GLY A 94 0.30 1.52 0.28
C GLY A 94 -0.97 1.60 1.12
N ALA A 95 -1.67 2.74 1.10
CA ALA A 95 -2.96 2.91 1.75
C ALA A 95 -4.05 2.17 0.95
N MET A 96 -4.03 2.30 -0.38
CA MET A 96 -4.93 1.56 -1.27
C MET A 96 -4.77 0.04 -1.15
N ALA A 97 -3.54 -0.47 -0.97
CA ALA A 97 -3.28 -1.90 -0.73
C ALA A 97 -4.03 -2.44 0.49
N GLN A 98 -4.08 -1.67 1.58
CA GLN A 98 -4.81 -2.04 2.78
C GLN A 98 -6.33 -1.97 2.54
N GLU A 99 -6.81 -0.90 1.90
CA GLU A 99 -8.23 -0.72 1.62
C GLU A 99 -8.81 -1.79 0.67
N LEU A 100 -7.99 -2.38 -0.21
CA LEU A 100 -8.40 -3.50 -1.06
C LEU A 100 -8.79 -4.76 -0.26
N LEU A 101 -8.37 -4.88 1.01
CA LEU A 101 -8.82 -5.98 1.88
C LEU A 101 -10.33 -5.94 2.16
N GLN A 102 -11.01 -4.82 1.90
CA GLN A 102 -12.47 -4.73 2.03
C GLN A 102 -13.21 -5.61 0.99
N PHE A 103 -12.52 -6.04 -0.08
CA PHE A 103 -13.06 -6.97 -1.05
C PHE A 103 -12.76 -8.43 -0.64
N ASN A 104 -13.51 -9.39 -1.19
CA ASN A 104 -13.26 -10.82 -0.98
C ASN A 104 -12.17 -11.31 -1.96
N LEU A 105 -10.92 -11.05 -1.60
CA LEU A 105 -9.72 -11.42 -2.38
C LEU A 105 -8.92 -12.50 -1.65
N ASP A 106 -8.23 -13.37 -2.40
CA ASP A 106 -7.29 -14.36 -1.84
C ASP A 106 -5.90 -13.71 -1.66
N VAL A 107 -5.66 -13.12 -0.48
CA VAL A 107 -4.47 -12.30 -0.23
C VAL A 107 -3.42 -13.04 0.63
N LEU A 108 -2.26 -13.31 0.02
CA LEU A 108 -1.10 -13.93 0.67
C LEU A 108 -0.27 -12.96 1.52
N GLY A 109 -0.38 -11.67 1.24
CA GLY A 109 0.22 -10.66 2.08
C GLY A 109 0.03 -9.23 1.59
N ILE A 110 0.36 -8.28 2.47
CA ILE A 110 0.35 -6.85 2.20
C ILE A 110 1.76 -6.26 2.31
N ILE A 111 2.12 -5.34 1.41
CA ILE A 111 3.34 -4.53 1.51
C ILE A 111 2.94 -3.06 1.71
N ALA A 112 3.16 -2.52 2.91
CA ALA A 112 2.82 -1.14 3.27
C ALA A 112 4.09 -0.31 3.48
N ILE A 113 4.42 0.58 2.53
CA ILE A 113 5.66 1.39 2.58
C ILE A 113 5.36 2.89 2.70
N GLY A 114 5.89 3.55 3.73
CA GLY A 114 5.83 5.02 3.88
C GLY A 114 4.39 5.54 3.85
N THR A 115 3.47 4.82 4.47
CA THR A 115 2.03 5.01 4.30
C THR A 115 1.30 5.07 5.65
N ARG A 116 -0.02 5.21 5.59
CA ARG A 116 -0.93 5.25 6.74
C ARG A 116 -2.21 4.48 6.42
N VAL A 117 -2.99 4.18 7.45
CA VAL A 117 -4.35 3.67 7.26
C VAL A 117 -5.27 4.81 6.82
N VAL A 118 -6.24 4.51 5.94
CA VAL A 118 -7.31 5.47 5.57
C VAL A 118 -8.49 5.34 6.54
N ARG A 119 -8.94 4.11 6.78
CA ARG A 119 -10.12 3.78 7.60
C ARG A 119 -9.77 2.81 8.74
N PRO A 120 -9.19 3.29 9.86
CA PRO A 120 -8.69 2.42 10.94
C PRO A 120 -9.73 1.49 11.56
N MET A 121 -10.99 1.91 11.68
CA MET A 121 -12.02 1.07 12.30
C MET A 121 -12.46 -0.04 11.35
N GLU A 122 -12.64 0.30 10.08
CA GLU A 122 -13.10 -0.59 9.02
C GLU A 122 -12.04 -1.66 8.71
N ILE A 123 -10.76 -1.29 8.70
CA ILE A 123 -9.70 -2.28 8.52
C ILE A 123 -9.60 -3.22 9.74
N ARG A 124 -9.73 -2.70 10.98
CA ARG A 124 -9.72 -3.51 12.19
C ARG A 124 -10.85 -4.53 12.19
N GLN A 125 -12.05 -4.12 11.81
CA GLN A 125 -13.19 -5.03 11.67
C GLN A 125 -12.91 -6.07 10.57
N ARG A 126 -12.46 -5.63 9.39
CA ARG A 126 -12.23 -6.53 8.27
C ARG A 126 -11.19 -7.61 8.56
N LEU A 127 -10.11 -7.28 9.26
CA LEU A 127 -9.07 -8.23 9.65
C LEU A 127 -9.56 -9.33 10.61
N GLN A 128 -10.68 -9.12 11.30
CA GLN A 128 -11.33 -10.17 12.12
C GLN A 128 -12.15 -11.15 11.28
N GLU A 129 -12.56 -10.77 10.07
CA GLU A 129 -13.46 -11.52 9.20
C GLU A 129 -12.72 -12.34 8.14
N ILE A 130 -11.48 -11.96 7.81
CA ILE A 130 -10.66 -12.63 6.79
C ILE A 130 -9.60 -13.54 7.40
N PRO A 131 -9.11 -14.54 6.64
CA PRO A 131 -7.98 -15.35 7.08
C PRO A 131 -6.76 -14.48 7.41
N LYS A 132 -6.07 -14.87 8.49
CA LYS A 132 -4.81 -14.24 8.88
C LYS A 132 -3.77 -14.50 7.79
N SER A 133 -2.98 -13.48 7.51
CA SER A 133 -1.97 -13.51 6.46
C SER A 133 -0.75 -12.73 6.93
N LYS A 134 0.06 -12.22 6.00
CA LYS A 134 1.32 -11.55 6.31
C LYS A 134 1.32 -10.06 5.96
N LEU A 135 2.02 -9.25 6.74
CA LEU A 135 2.27 -7.84 6.45
C LEU A 135 3.78 -7.59 6.46
N LEU A 136 4.29 -7.00 5.37
CA LEU A 136 5.57 -6.30 5.40
C LEU A 136 5.29 -4.81 5.53
N TRP A 137 5.70 -4.24 6.65
CA TRP A 137 5.62 -2.81 6.93
C TRP A 137 7.01 -2.19 6.81
N MET A 138 7.12 -1.05 6.13
CA MET A 138 8.35 -0.28 6.04
C MET A 138 8.10 1.21 6.18
N HIS A 139 8.86 1.90 7.04
CA HIS A 139 8.68 3.34 7.22
C HIS A 139 9.98 4.07 7.59
N GLY A 140 10.05 5.33 7.17
CA GLY A 140 11.18 6.22 7.44
C GLY A 140 11.01 7.04 8.71
N GLU A 141 12.01 7.04 9.59
CA GLU A 141 12.02 7.81 10.83
C GLU A 141 11.94 9.33 10.61
N LYS A 142 12.46 9.80 9.47
CA LYS A 142 12.50 11.22 9.10
C LYS A 142 11.43 11.57 8.06
N ASP A 143 10.38 10.76 7.97
CA ASP A 143 9.27 11.02 7.06
C ASP A 143 8.43 12.19 7.57
N HIS A 144 8.64 13.35 6.95
CA HIS A 144 7.88 14.58 7.24
C HIS A 144 6.56 14.67 6.45
N ARG A 145 6.29 13.76 5.50
CA ARG A 145 5.05 13.76 4.72
C ARG A 145 3.99 12.89 5.38
N VAL A 146 4.37 11.70 5.83
CA VAL A 146 3.52 10.77 6.60
C VAL A 146 4.28 10.42 7.88
N SER A 147 3.76 10.87 9.03
CA SER A 147 4.46 10.70 10.30
C SER A 147 4.71 9.22 10.62
N LEU A 148 5.82 8.96 11.33
CA LEU A 148 6.15 7.61 11.79
C LEU A 148 5.00 6.99 12.61
N ASP A 149 4.37 7.75 13.50
CA ASP A 149 3.22 7.29 14.30
C ASP A 149 2.05 6.81 13.43
N ALA A 150 1.77 7.50 12.32
CA ALA A 150 0.72 7.08 11.39
C ALA A 150 1.09 5.81 10.63
N GLY A 151 2.38 5.57 10.41
CA GLY A 151 2.89 4.31 9.89
C GLY A 151 2.79 3.19 10.92
N ILE A 152 3.23 3.41 12.16
CA ILE A 152 3.23 2.43 13.25
C ILE A 152 1.82 1.89 13.52
N GLU A 153 0.79 2.74 13.44
CA GLU A 153 -0.61 2.34 13.58
C GLU A 153 -0.99 1.17 12.67
N ILE A 154 -0.44 1.10 11.45
CA ILE A 154 -0.68 -0.02 10.52
C ILE A 154 -0.17 -1.32 11.15
N ALA A 155 1.09 -1.34 11.58
CA ALA A 155 1.71 -2.55 12.11
C ALA A 155 0.98 -3.03 13.38
N GLU A 156 0.58 -2.10 14.26
CA GLU A 156 -0.19 -2.41 15.47
C GLU A 156 -1.55 -3.02 15.15
N ILE A 157 -2.31 -2.44 14.22
CA ILE A 157 -3.62 -2.97 13.78
C ILE A 157 -3.49 -4.41 13.30
N PHE A 158 -2.50 -4.69 12.45
CA PHE A 158 -2.32 -6.01 11.86
C PHE A 158 -1.84 -7.03 12.90
N GLU A 159 -0.87 -6.67 13.77
CA GLU A 159 -0.43 -7.53 14.87
C GLU A 159 -1.56 -7.88 15.84
N GLU A 160 -2.39 -6.89 16.22
CA GLU A 160 -3.54 -7.10 17.12
C GLU A 160 -4.59 -8.05 16.52
N SER A 161 -4.70 -8.09 15.19
CA SER A 161 -5.54 -9.07 14.47
C SER A 161 -4.89 -10.46 14.31
N GLY A 162 -3.63 -10.60 14.74
CA GLY A 162 -2.88 -11.85 14.69
C GLY A 162 -2.25 -12.15 13.32
N TRP A 163 -2.05 -11.16 12.47
CA TRP A 163 -1.25 -11.29 11.26
C TRP A 163 0.24 -11.38 11.60
N ASP A 164 1.01 -12.05 10.75
CA ASP A 164 2.47 -12.12 10.86
C ASP A 164 3.08 -10.85 10.25
N VAL A 165 3.63 -9.98 11.11
CA VAL A 165 4.09 -8.64 10.72
C VAL A 165 5.61 -8.53 10.78
N ILE A 166 6.23 -8.21 9.65
CA ILE A 166 7.63 -7.81 9.55
C ILE A 166 7.70 -6.28 9.53
N ARG A 167 8.46 -5.70 10.46
CA ARG A 167 8.69 -4.25 10.54
C ARG A 167 10.10 -3.89 10.06
N ILE A 168 10.17 -3.02 9.06
CA ILE A 168 11.44 -2.44 8.56
C ILE A 168 11.42 -0.93 8.78
N GLN A 169 12.08 -0.47 9.84
CA GLN A 169 12.27 0.96 10.09
C GLN A 169 13.63 1.42 9.58
N HIS A 170 13.69 2.60 8.95
CA HIS A 170 14.94 3.15 8.42
C HIS A 170 15.12 4.64 8.69
N SER A 171 16.37 5.11 8.77
CA SER A 171 16.68 6.51 9.15
C SER A 171 16.44 7.57 8.07
N LYS A 172 16.02 7.18 6.86
CA LYS A 172 15.68 8.09 5.74
C LYS A 172 14.27 8.68 5.87
N GLY A 173 13.94 9.63 4.99
CA GLY A 173 12.61 10.25 4.91
C GLY A 173 11.61 9.46 4.05
N HIS A 174 10.68 10.18 3.40
CA HIS A 174 9.61 9.61 2.57
C HIS A 174 10.12 9.00 1.25
N MET A 175 10.67 7.78 1.32
CA MET A 175 11.22 7.07 0.15
C MET A 175 11.29 5.56 0.37
N ILE A 176 11.56 4.81 -0.71
CA ILE A 176 11.90 3.39 -0.65
C ILE A 176 13.43 3.25 -0.75
N PRO A 177 14.14 2.80 0.30
CA PRO A 177 15.59 2.65 0.24
C PRO A 177 16.00 1.38 -0.50
N ILE A 178 16.96 1.51 -1.43
CA ILE A 178 17.43 0.41 -2.29
C ILE A 178 18.01 -0.78 -1.51
N GLU A 179 18.59 -0.51 -0.35
CA GLU A 179 19.19 -1.50 0.54
C GLU A 179 18.21 -2.54 1.06
N PHE A 180 16.91 -2.25 1.11
CA PHE A 180 15.88 -3.17 1.59
C PHE A 180 15.18 -3.96 0.48
N HIS A 181 15.47 -3.69 -0.80
CA HIS A 181 14.79 -4.39 -1.90
C HIS A 181 15.01 -5.91 -1.85
N PHE A 182 16.20 -6.35 -1.45
CA PHE A 182 16.50 -7.77 -1.30
C PHE A 182 15.67 -8.41 -0.18
N SER A 183 15.54 -7.75 0.98
CA SER A 183 14.74 -8.24 2.10
C SER A 183 13.25 -8.35 1.74
N ILE A 184 12.71 -7.41 0.95
CA ILE A 184 11.33 -7.49 0.46
C ILE A 184 11.15 -8.70 -0.46
N LYS A 185 12.11 -8.93 -1.37
CA LYS A 185 12.09 -10.07 -2.28
C LYS A 185 12.15 -11.40 -1.52
N GLU A 186 13.06 -11.52 -0.55
CA GLU A 186 13.19 -12.71 0.29
C GLU A 186 11.90 -12.97 1.09
N TRP A 187 11.25 -11.92 1.59
CA TRP A 187 9.94 -12.06 2.24
C TRP A 187 8.88 -12.60 1.28
N LEU A 188 8.81 -12.08 0.05
CA LEU A 188 7.89 -12.56 -1.00
C LEU A 188 8.14 -14.02 -1.39
N GLU A 189 9.41 -14.45 -1.46
CA GLU A 189 9.79 -15.82 -1.78
C GLU A 189 9.43 -16.84 -0.67
N ASN A 190 9.12 -16.36 0.53
CA ASN A 190 8.75 -17.18 1.70
C ASN A 190 7.25 -17.09 2.07
N LEU A 191 6.40 -16.55 1.17
CA LEU A 191 4.94 -16.53 1.33
C LEU A 191 4.27 -17.88 1.02
#